data_AF-A0A819ZSJ6-F1
#
_entry.id   AF-A0A819ZSJ6-F1
#
_cell.length_a   1.000
_cell.length_b   1.000
_cell.length_c   1.000
_cell.angle_alpha   90.00
_cell.angle_beta   90.00
_cell.angle_gamma   90.00
#
_symmetry.space_group_name_H-M   'P 1'
#
loop_
_entity.id
_entity.type
_entity.pdbx_description
1 polymer ?
#
loop_
_entity_poly.entity_id
_entity_poly.type
_entity_poly.pdbx_seq_one_letter_code
_entity_poly.pdbx_strand_id
1 'polypeptide(L)'
;MIQKKILEKANQFHPNIKLEYHIGQNLLFLDIILHNNNGQLLSSVYHKSAAEPAVLSFLSDHPRQIFRNVIQTALMRPIRYSSTLEVFNIERRTIRLMLLYNSYPSTYINEQFQRFFMKYTSSSSSSSSSQSLLPLIANEQEFIDLREKLLAQLSIKQILMTKSANTVEIISNVQQDARTTIPITKIIVKRKNIDKFINNIFIHCVHESRFDGLQRHIHEIHDSFFKNTDYRNIRLVVGHRNNPNLNFQLSRKRPRSSLLKDPSKKYEQWSYYYNLGVNKGIWNGRVSKSMALINSMCYSYGRSKILIEQRQKNFTKKLQQLQINIDEHVKQISLSTADMNNLMTIINDFLYRDQYELRMELERRRSILKFDAKDHQLVHTFYNLKPRQTEIHSAKTIWKAVQDEQALKYEIALFKTWLSSSKSSSSLTSCTFQDLALTKINDIFTHLIFDKQLSSTATNHQTNSTDQFIEDIIMKTISTAETIAENYVQKMNNEKQKLSNNQEKFKKPPTVDSVITAIENRQLNTVERAQYNIEQILKTIFQDNIITKT
;
A
#
# COMPACT_ATOMS: atom_id res chain seq x y z
N MET A 1 -40.78 37.29 9.76
CA MET A 1 -40.29 38.53 10.42
C MET A 1 -39.79 38.29 11.86
N ILE A 2 -40.46 37.47 12.67
CA ILE A 2 -40.06 37.17 14.08
C ILE A 2 -38.68 36.50 14.19
N GLN A 3 -38.38 35.52 13.33
CA GLN A 3 -37.11 34.77 13.36
C GLN A 3 -35.88 35.65 13.12
N LYS A 4 -35.99 36.69 12.29
CA LYS A 4 -34.88 37.61 11.99
C LYS A 4 -34.50 38.47 13.21
N LYS A 5 -35.51 38.97 13.96
CA LYS A 5 -35.28 39.76 15.18
C LYS A 5 -34.61 38.94 16.29
N ILE A 6 -34.94 37.65 16.39
CA ILE A 6 -34.30 36.74 17.37
C ILE A 6 -32.83 36.53 16.99
N LEU A 7 -32.54 36.28 15.70
CA LEU A 7 -31.18 36.11 15.21
C LEU A 7 -30.33 37.38 15.41
N GLU A 8 -30.88 38.55 15.13
CA GLU A 8 -30.22 39.84 15.35
C GLU A 8 -29.87 40.05 16.83
N LYS A 9 -30.77 39.74 17.76
CA LYS A 9 -30.48 39.78 19.20
C LYS A 9 -29.42 38.77 19.61
N ALA A 10 -29.48 37.55 19.09
CA ALA A 10 -28.51 36.51 19.42
C ALA A 10 -27.10 36.84 18.91
N ASN A 11 -27.00 37.49 17.75
CA ASN A 11 -25.73 38.00 17.20
C ASN A 11 -25.10 39.14 18.03
N GLN A 12 -25.83 39.75 18.95
CA GLN A 12 -25.30 40.75 19.88
C GLN A 12 -24.68 40.10 21.13
N PHE A 13 -24.89 38.80 21.38
CA PHE A 13 -24.44 38.13 22.60
C PHE A 13 -22.92 38.01 22.70
N HIS A 14 -22.21 37.77 21.58
CA HIS A 14 -20.76 37.62 21.59
C HIS A 14 -20.13 38.11 20.29
N PRO A 15 -19.12 39.00 20.32
CA PRO A 15 -18.58 39.65 19.12
C PRO A 15 -17.93 38.69 18.12
N ASN A 16 -17.45 37.53 18.59
CA ASN A 16 -16.79 36.53 17.75
C ASN A 16 -17.70 35.39 17.27
N ILE A 17 -18.99 35.38 17.65
CA ILE A 17 -19.94 34.33 17.24
C ILE A 17 -21.01 34.99 16.37
N LYS A 18 -21.01 34.66 15.08
CA LYS A 18 -22.03 35.09 14.13
C LYS A 18 -22.92 33.91 13.77
N LEU A 19 -24.19 34.02 14.12
CA LEU A 19 -25.26 33.13 13.75
C LEU A 19 -25.84 33.58 12.41
N GLU A 20 -25.78 32.69 11.43
CA GLU A 20 -26.34 32.89 10.10
C GLU A 20 -27.55 31.99 9.94
N TYR A 21 -28.62 32.52 9.34
CA TYR A 21 -29.84 31.77 9.07
C TYR A 21 -29.89 31.40 7.60
N HIS A 22 -30.12 30.12 7.33
CA HIS A 22 -30.17 29.58 5.98
C HIS A 22 -31.42 28.71 5.83
N ILE A 23 -32.23 28.99 4.80
CA ILE A 23 -33.32 28.12 4.37
C ILE A 23 -32.84 27.36 3.15
N GLY A 24 -32.73 26.06 3.24
CA GLY A 24 -32.36 25.22 2.11
C GLY A 24 -32.58 23.74 2.41
N GLN A 25 -32.51 22.92 1.38
CA GLN A 25 -32.53 21.46 1.52
C GLN A 25 -31.24 20.94 2.16
N ASN A 26 -30.13 21.67 2.00
CA ASN A 26 -28.82 21.30 2.53
C ASN A 26 -28.27 22.44 3.41
N LEU A 27 -27.69 22.08 4.55
CA LEU A 27 -27.00 22.99 5.44
C LEU A 27 -25.62 22.43 5.79
N LEU A 28 -24.58 23.21 5.52
CA LEU A 28 -23.20 22.84 5.86
C LEU A 28 -22.90 23.36 7.26
N PHE A 29 -22.47 22.46 8.16
CA PHE A 29 -22.04 22.83 9.50
C PHE A 29 -20.79 22.06 9.90
N LEU A 30 -19.65 22.76 9.93
CA LEU A 30 -18.33 22.19 10.19
C LEU A 30 -18.02 21.01 9.26
N ASP A 31 -18.00 19.81 9.81
CA ASP A 31 -17.65 18.55 9.16
C ASP A 31 -18.89 17.71 8.77
N ILE A 32 -20.09 18.29 8.88
CA ILE A 32 -21.39 17.65 8.69
C ILE A 32 -22.19 18.40 7.61
N ILE A 33 -22.88 17.65 6.76
CA ILE A 33 -23.97 18.17 5.91
C ILE A 33 -25.29 17.69 6.51
N LEU A 34 -26.20 18.62 6.74
CA LEU A 34 -27.58 18.31 7.09
C LEU A 34 -28.45 18.38 5.84
N HIS A 35 -29.27 17.36 5.62
CA HIS A 35 -30.22 17.26 4.53
C HIS A 35 -31.63 17.26 5.11
N ASN A 36 -32.50 18.14 4.65
CA ASN A 36 -33.92 18.10 4.98
C ASN A 36 -34.66 17.26 3.93
N ASN A 37 -34.96 16.01 4.28
CA ASN A 37 -35.75 15.11 3.45
C ASN A 37 -37.20 15.09 3.97
N ASN A 38 -38.06 15.91 3.38
CA ASN A 38 -39.50 15.99 3.70
C ASN A 38 -39.80 16.21 5.20
N GLY A 39 -39.03 17.08 5.86
CA GLY A 39 -39.18 17.38 7.29
C GLY A 39 -38.31 16.51 8.20
N GLN A 40 -37.68 15.46 7.68
CA GLN A 40 -36.69 14.66 8.41
C GLN A 40 -35.28 15.20 8.17
N LEU A 41 -34.57 15.52 9.25
CA LEU A 41 -33.16 15.90 9.16
C LEU A 41 -32.28 14.65 9.10
N LEU A 42 -31.63 14.46 7.97
CA LEU A 42 -30.58 13.47 7.78
C LEU A 42 -29.22 14.17 7.85
N SER A 43 -28.19 13.44 8.26
CA SER A 43 -26.84 13.99 8.38
C SER A 43 -25.84 13.08 7.68
N SER A 44 -24.85 13.69 7.03
CA SER A 44 -23.77 13.02 6.32
C SER A 44 -22.44 13.75 6.56
N VAL A 45 -21.32 13.14 6.14
CA VAL A 45 -19.99 13.76 6.29
C VAL A 45 -19.79 14.82 5.20
N TYR A 46 -19.40 16.03 5.61
CA TYR A 46 -19.03 17.08 4.66
C TYR A 46 -17.60 16.89 4.13
N HIS A 47 -17.46 16.85 2.81
CA HIS A 47 -16.18 16.87 2.11
C HIS A 47 -15.98 18.23 1.44
N LYS A 48 -14.89 18.90 1.79
CA LYS A 48 -14.51 20.15 1.09
C LYS A 48 -14.12 19.79 -0.34
N SER A 49 -14.71 20.45 -1.33
CA SER A 49 -14.44 20.18 -2.76
C SER A 49 -12.96 20.35 -3.15
N ALA A 50 -12.23 21.18 -2.40
CA ALA A 50 -10.80 21.42 -2.60
C ALA A 50 -9.88 20.48 -1.78
N ALA A 51 -10.43 19.68 -0.87
CA ALA A 51 -9.64 18.72 -0.12
C ALA A 51 -9.36 17.53 -1.04
N GLU A 52 -8.14 17.44 -1.56
CA GLU A 52 -7.66 16.20 -2.13
C GLU A 52 -7.83 15.07 -1.10
N PRO A 53 -8.12 13.83 -1.51
CA PRO A 53 -8.19 12.67 -0.63
C PRO A 53 -6.78 12.27 -0.11
N ALA A 54 -5.89 13.24 0.11
CA ALA A 54 -4.54 13.03 0.57
C ALA A 54 -4.56 12.76 2.08
N VAL A 55 -4.30 11.51 2.44
CA VAL A 55 -3.92 11.13 3.79
C VAL A 55 -2.46 10.72 3.80
N LEU A 56 -1.93 10.35 4.97
CA LEU A 56 -0.56 9.88 5.07
C LEU A 56 -0.37 8.63 4.20
N SER A 57 0.43 8.72 3.13
CA SER A 57 0.76 7.57 2.27
C SER A 57 1.35 6.41 3.06
N PHE A 58 0.89 5.19 2.79
CA PHE A 58 1.38 3.97 3.46
C PHE A 58 2.86 3.68 3.18
N LEU A 59 3.40 4.24 2.10
CA LEU A 59 4.82 4.11 1.73
C LEU A 59 5.73 5.06 2.51
N SER A 60 5.17 5.96 3.31
CA SER A 60 5.94 6.88 4.14
C SER A 60 6.61 6.14 5.32
N ASP A 61 7.75 6.67 5.81
CA ASP A 61 8.50 6.06 6.90
C ASP A 61 7.93 6.45 8.27
N HIS A 62 6.70 6.00 8.56
CA HIS A 62 6.02 6.23 9.83
C HIS A 62 5.78 4.93 10.60
N PRO A 63 5.70 4.98 11.94
CA PRO A 63 5.31 3.82 12.74
C PRO A 63 3.92 3.29 12.33
N ARG A 64 3.74 1.96 12.32
CA ARG A 64 2.44 1.30 12.00
C ARG A 64 1.25 1.85 12.78
N GLN A 65 1.48 2.29 14.02
CA GLN A 65 0.46 2.90 14.86
C GLN A 65 -0.16 4.15 14.22
N ILE A 66 0.62 4.95 13.49
CA ILE A 66 0.10 6.15 12.82
C ILE A 66 -0.87 5.76 11.70
N PHE A 67 -0.51 4.79 10.86
CA PHE A 67 -1.41 4.27 9.81
C PHE A 67 -2.69 3.67 10.39
N ARG A 68 -2.59 2.96 11.53
CA ARG A 68 -3.77 2.48 12.25
C ARG A 68 -4.66 3.63 12.72
N ASN A 69 -4.07 4.67 13.30
CA ASN A 69 -4.81 5.84 13.78
C ASN A 69 -5.51 6.58 12.63
N VAL A 70 -4.86 6.72 11.47
CA VAL A 70 -5.48 7.32 10.27
C VAL A 70 -6.79 6.60 9.92
N ILE A 71 -6.76 5.27 9.85
CA ILE A 71 -7.95 4.47 9.54
C ILE A 71 -9.02 4.61 10.63
N GLN A 72 -8.63 4.53 11.90
CA GLN A 72 -9.55 4.65 13.03
C GLN A 72 -10.24 6.01 13.05
N THR A 73 -9.49 7.11 12.92
CA THR A 73 -10.05 8.47 12.90
C THR A 73 -10.96 8.67 11.69
N ALA A 74 -10.58 8.15 10.52
CA ALA A 74 -11.42 8.20 9.33
C ALA A 74 -12.76 7.49 9.54
N LEU A 75 -12.79 6.30 10.15
CA LEU A 75 -14.03 5.54 10.41
C LEU A 75 -14.89 6.11 11.55
N MET A 76 -14.28 6.69 12.58
CA MET A 76 -15.01 7.30 13.70
C MET A 76 -15.91 8.45 13.23
N ARG A 77 -15.45 9.21 12.24
CA ARG A 77 -16.13 10.41 11.73
C ARG A 77 -17.52 10.12 11.14
N PRO A 78 -17.68 9.23 10.14
CA PRO A 78 -18.99 8.92 9.59
C PRO A 78 -19.92 8.22 10.56
N ILE A 79 -19.43 7.39 11.47
CA ILE A 79 -20.33 6.76 12.44
C ILE A 79 -21.02 7.82 13.31
N ARG A 80 -20.28 8.86 13.70
CA ARG A 80 -20.84 9.97 14.50
C ARG A 80 -21.78 10.86 13.70
N TYR A 81 -21.47 11.08 12.43
CA TYR A 81 -22.15 12.10 11.61
C TYR A 81 -23.24 11.56 10.70
N SER A 82 -23.20 10.30 10.31
CA SER A 82 -24.22 9.69 9.47
C SER A 82 -25.48 9.40 10.30
N SER A 83 -26.64 9.80 9.77
CA SER A 83 -27.94 9.52 10.40
C SER A 83 -28.48 8.14 10.09
N THR A 84 -28.03 7.52 8.99
CA THR A 84 -28.47 6.18 8.57
C THR A 84 -27.30 5.27 8.23
N LEU A 85 -27.50 3.95 8.29
CA LEU A 85 -26.52 2.94 7.88
C LEU A 85 -26.13 3.08 6.41
N GLU A 86 -27.09 3.45 5.55
CA GLU A 86 -26.83 3.66 4.13
C GLU A 86 -25.82 4.78 3.90
N VAL A 87 -26.05 5.95 4.50
CA VAL A 87 -25.16 7.11 4.41
C VAL A 87 -23.79 6.78 5.00
N PHE A 88 -23.74 6.03 6.11
CA PHE A 88 -22.49 5.52 6.66
C PHE A 88 -21.76 4.59 5.68
N ASN A 89 -22.46 3.68 5.02
CA ASN A 89 -21.87 2.71 4.10
C ASN A 89 -21.26 3.39 2.86
N ILE A 90 -21.92 4.42 2.34
CA ILE A 90 -21.37 5.27 1.27
C ILE A 90 -20.03 5.84 1.73
N GLU A 91 -19.99 6.47 2.90
CA GLU A 91 -18.79 7.11 3.41
C GLU A 91 -17.68 6.11 3.78
N ARG A 92 -18.04 4.92 4.28
CA ARG A 92 -17.10 3.82 4.52
C ARG A 92 -16.41 3.38 3.21
N ARG A 93 -17.15 3.34 2.09
CA ARG A 93 -16.58 3.05 0.76
C ARG A 93 -15.65 4.16 0.31
N THR A 94 -16.05 5.42 0.50
CA THR A 94 -15.19 6.60 0.22
C THR A 94 -13.87 6.53 0.98
N ILE A 95 -13.91 6.22 2.28
CA ILE A 95 -12.70 6.05 3.11
C ILE A 95 -11.82 4.91 2.60
N ARG A 96 -12.41 3.78 2.20
CA ARG A 96 -11.65 2.67 1.61
C ARG A 96 -10.92 3.10 0.34
N LEU A 97 -11.62 3.77 -0.58
CA LEU A 97 -11.03 4.28 -1.82
C LEU A 97 -9.92 5.29 -1.56
N MET A 98 -10.14 6.22 -0.62
CA MET A 98 -9.12 7.17 -0.17
C MET A 98 -7.86 6.45 0.34
N LEU A 99 -8.01 5.41 1.18
CA LEU A 99 -6.86 4.66 1.69
C LEU A 99 -6.12 3.90 0.58
N LEU A 100 -6.84 3.27 -0.34
CA LEU A 100 -6.25 2.59 -1.49
C LEU A 100 -5.47 3.57 -2.38
N TYR A 101 -6.05 4.74 -2.66
CA TYR A 101 -5.38 5.82 -3.39
C TYR A 101 -4.06 6.24 -2.73
N ASN A 102 -4.00 6.21 -1.40
CA ASN A 102 -2.79 6.49 -0.61
C ASN A 102 -1.91 5.25 -0.36
N SER A 103 -2.03 4.23 -1.22
CA SER A 103 -1.21 3.01 -1.27
C SER A 103 -1.33 2.09 -0.04
N TYR A 104 -2.41 2.17 0.75
CA TYR A 104 -2.65 1.21 1.82
C TYR A 104 -3.01 -0.16 1.22
N PRO A 105 -2.36 -1.26 1.64
CA PRO A 105 -2.72 -2.60 1.18
C PRO A 105 -4.17 -2.95 1.57
N SER A 106 -4.93 -3.52 0.63
CA SER A 106 -6.34 -3.91 0.86
C SER A 106 -6.51 -4.82 2.08
N THR A 107 -5.60 -5.78 2.24
CA THR A 107 -5.55 -6.70 3.40
C THR A 107 -5.38 -5.95 4.72
N TYR A 108 -4.50 -4.95 4.77
CA TYR A 108 -4.30 -4.11 5.96
C TYR A 108 -5.53 -3.25 6.26
N ILE A 109 -6.19 -2.70 5.24
CA ILE A 109 -7.44 -1.94 5.40
C ILE A 109 -8.52 -2.85 6.00
N ASN A 110 -8.73 -4.04 5.44
CA ASN A 110 -9.71 -5.02 5.93
C ASN A 110 -9.44 -5.40 7.39
N GLU A 111 -8.19 -5.71 7.72
CA GLU A 111 -7.77 -6.03 9.09
C GLU A 111 -8.07 -4.88 10.07
N GLN A 112 -7.76 -3.64 9.69
CA GLN A 112 -8.02 -2.49 10.56
C GLN A 112 -9.51 -2.16 10.68
N PHE A 113 -10.30 -2.33 9.61
CA PHE A 113 -11.76 -2.18 9.65
C PHE A 113 -12.37 -3.23 10.58
N GLN A 114 -11.99 -4.49 10.43
CA GLN A 114 -12.45 -5.58 11.28
C GLN A 114 -12.11 -5.33 12.75
N ARG A 115 -10.86 -4.95 13.05
CA ARG A 115 -10.44 -4.59 14.41
C ARG A 115 -11.21 -3.41 14.97
N PHE A 116 -11.55 -2.44 14.13
CA PHE A 116 -12.35 -1.30 14.54
C PHE A 116 -13.74 -1.77 14.98
N PHE A 117 -14.48 -2.49 14.12
CA PHE A 117 -15.84 -2.93 14.46
C PHE A 117 -15.85 -3.90 15.63
N MET A 118 -14.98 -4.91 15.66
CA MET A 118 -14.87 -5.85 16.79
C MET A 118 -14.65 -5.13 18.13
N LYS A 119 -13.88 -4.04 18.16
CA LYS A 119 -13.67 -3.26 19.38
C LYS A 119 -14.97 -2.68 19.94
N TYR A 120 -15.94 -2.36 19.09
CA TYR A 120 -17.15 -1.65 19.50
C TYR A 120 -18.42 -2.50 19.46
N THR A 121 -18.48 -3.58 18.68
CA THR A 121 -19.67 -4.44 18.54
C THR A 121 -19.64 -5.68 19.45
N SER A 122 -18.49 -6.11 19.99
CA SER A 122 -18.35 -7.37 20.75
C SER A 122 -18.98 -7.40 22.16
N SER A 123 -20.05 -6.65 22.43
CA SER A 123 -20.63 -6.56 23.77
C SER A 123 -21.92 -7.37 23.98
N SER A 124 -22.55 -7.96 22.96
CA SER A 124 -23.95 -8.40 23.13
C SER A 124 -24.34 -9.81 22.65
N SER A 125 -23.47 -10.61 22.02
CA SER A 125 -23.89 -11.94 21.55
C SER A 125 -22.74 -12.94 21.44
N SER A 126 -22.41 -13.58 22.56
CA SER A 126 -21.40 -14.63 22.69
C SER A 126 -21.81 -15.99 22.11
N SER A 127 -22.66 -16.05 21.09
CA SER A 127 -23.23 -17.31 20.63
C SER A 127 -23.58 -17.31 19.15
N SER A 128 -22.59 -17.46 18.27
CA SER A 128 -22.60 -18.40 17.12
C SER A 128 -21.44 -18.14 16.15
N SER A 129 -20.78 -19.23 15.77
CA SER A 129 -19.46 -19.36 15.17
C SER A 129 -19.43 -19.20 13.64
N SER A 130 -19.98 -18.10 13.12
CA SER A 130 -19.94 -17.83 11.68
C SER A 130 -18.85 -16.80 11.38
N GLN A 131 -17.69 -17.27 10.91
CA GLN A 131 -16.58 -16.45 10.43
C GLN A 131 -16.95 -15.71 9.13
N SER A 132 -17.88 -14.77 9.18
CA SER A 132 -18.08 -13.88 8.04
C SER A 132 -16.85 -12.98 7.89
N LEU A 133 -16.33 -12.91 6.66
CA LEU A 133 -14.99 -12.40 6.33
C LEU A 133 -14.81 -10.89 6.55
N LEU A 134 -15.86 -10.16 6.92
CA LEU A 134 -15.81 -8.78 7.39
C LEU A 134 -16.97 -8.58 8.38
N PRO A 135 -16.77 -7.98 9.57
CA PRO A 135 -17.87 -7.54 10.40
C PRO A 135 -18.56 -6.38 9.68
N LEU A 136 -19.55 -6.71 8.85
CA LEU A 136 -20.53 -5.75 8.38
C LEU A 136 -21.46 -5.45 9.55
N ILE A 137 -21.74 -4.17 9.75
CA ILE A 137 -22.93 -3.75 10.46
C ILE A 137 -24.10 -4.22 9.58
N ALA A 138 -24.84 -5.22 10.05
CA ALA A 138 -25.77 -5.97 9.22
C ALA A 138 -27.09 -5.22 9.03
N ASN A 139 -27.47 -4.39 9.99
CA ASN A 139 -28.74 -3.69 10.03
C ASN A 139 -28.62 -2.30 10.69
N GLU A 140 -29.67 -1.50 10.51
CA GLU A 140 -29.74 -0.13 11.01
C GLU A 140 -29.63 -0.05 12.54
N GLN A 141 -30.16 -1.03 13.27
CA GLN A 141 -30.13 -1.04 14.73
C GLN A 141 -28.71 -1.18 15.27
N GLU A 142 -27.92 -2.12 14.73
CA GLU A 142 -26.50 -2.26 15.09
C GLU A 142 -25.70 -0.99 14.80
N PHE A 143 -26.05 -0.27 13.73
CA PHE A 143 -25.44 1.02 13.42
C PHE A 143 -25.77 2.07 14.48
N ILE A 144 -27.05 2.18 14.85
CA ILE A 144 -27.53 3.12 15.88
C ILE A 144 -26.84 2.81 17.21
N ASP A 145 -26.80 1.55 17.64
CA ASP A 145 -26.15 1.13 18.90
C ASP A 145 -24.66 1.49 18.91
N LEU A 146 -23.97 1.23 17.78
CA LEU A 146 -22.57 1.59 17.61
C LEU A 146 -22.38 3.11 17.66
N ARG A 147 -23.26 3.88 17.01
CA ARG A 147 -23.22 5.33 16.98
C ARG A 147 -23.41 5.91 18.37
N GLU A 148 -24.42 5.46 19.12
CA GLU A 148 -24.65 5.90 20.50
C GLU A 148 -23.46 5.60 21.40
N LYS A 149 -22.87 4.40 21.29
CA LYS A 149 -21.65 4.04 22.02
C LYS A 149 -20.47 4.95 21.71
N LEU A 150 -20.31 5.38 20.45
CA LEU A 150 -19.23 6.28 20.04
C LEU A 150 -19.51 7.76 20.33
N LEU A 151 -20.77 8.18 20.41
CA LEU A 151 -21.17 9.52 20.83
C LEU A 151 -21.00 9.70 22.34
N ALA A 152 -21.28 8.66 23.14
CA ALA A 152 -21.01 8.64 24.57
C ALA A 152 -19.50 8.75 24.91
N GLN A 153 -18.62 8.36 23.99
CA GLN A 153 -17.17 8.52 24.15
C GLN A 153 -16.76 9.97 23.90
N LEU A 154 -16.57 10.72 24.98
CA LEU A 154 -15.94 12.04 24.95
C LEU A 154 -14.62 11.97 24.16
N SER A 155 -14.43 12.88 23.21
CA SER A 155 -13.14 13.04 22.54
C SER A 155 -12.04 13.36 23.57
N ILE A 156 -10.78 13.03 23.27
CA ILE A 156 -9.65 13.37 24.17
C ILE A 156 -9.65 14.87 24.49
N LYS A 157 -9.98 15.75 23.53
CA LYS A 157 -10.11 17.19 23.77
C LYS A 157 -11.27 17.52 24.71
N GLN A 158 -12.42 16.86 24.58
CA GLN A 158 -13.53 17.01 25.51
C GLN A 158 -13.18 16.46 26.90
N ILE A 159 -12.49 15.31 27.00
CA ILE A 159 -11.98 14.77 28.27
C ILE A 159 -11.00 15.76 28.91
N LEU A 160 -10.13 16.39 28.14
CA LEU A 160 -9.20 17.40 28.64
C LEU A 160 -9.93 18.67 29.08
N MET A 161 -10.94 19.11 28.33
CA MET A 161 -11.77 20.27 28.67
C MET A 161 -12.65 20.03 29.90
N THR A 162 -13.25 18.84 30.03
CA THR A 162 -14.02 18.46 31.23
C THR A 162 -13.09 18.24 32.42
N LYS A 163 -11.90 17.66 32.22
CA LYS A 163 -10.89 17.61 33.27
C LYS A 163 -10.44 19.00 33.69
N SER A 164 -10.19 19.93 32.76
CA SER A 164 -9.81 21.30 33.13
C SER A 164 -10.95 22.04 33.80
N ALA A 165 -12.20 21.88 33.33
CA ALA A 165 -13.37 22.48 33.95
C ALA A 165 -13.59 21.93 35.37
N ASN A 166 -13.51 20.61 35.56
CA ASN A 166 -13.59 19.99 36.87
C ASN A 166 -12.40 20.37 37.76
N THR A 167 -11.21 20.57 37.20
CA THR A 167 -10.04 21.05 37.98
C THR A 167 -10.25 22.49 38.42
N VAL A 168 -10.87 23.33 37.59
CA VAL A 168 -11.25 24.71 37.93
C VAL A 168 -12.35 24.72 39.00
N GLU A 169 -13.36 23.85 38.90
CA GLU A 169 -14.38 23.67 39.95
C GLU A 169 -13.80 23.11 41.26
N ILE A 170 -12.87 22.16 41.19
CA ILE A 170 -12.18 21.64 42.37
C ILE A 170 -11.29 22.72 42.98
N ILE A 171 -10.61 23.54 42.18
CA ILE A 171 -9.80 24.66 42.70
C ILE A 171 -10.70 25.75 43.32
N SER A 172 -11.86 26.05 42.73
CA SER A 172 -12.81 27.01 43.33
C SER A 172 -13.43 26.48 44.63
N ASN A 173 -13.65 25.16 44.74
CA ASN A 173 -14.18 24.54 45.96
C ASN A 173 -13.09 24.30 47.02
N VAL A 174 -11.84 24.00 46.62
CA VAL A 174 -10.69 23.82 47.54
C VAL A 174 -10.20 25.16 48.08
N GLN A 175 -10.45 26.29 47.39
CA GLN A 175 -10.23 27.61 47.97
C GLN A 175 -11.25 27.98 49.08
N GLN A 176 -12.35 27.25 49.21
CA GLN A 176 -13.27 27.40 50.35
C GLN A 176 -12.91 26.51 51.55
N ASP A 177 -12.20 25.40 51.35
CA ASP A 177 -11.80 24.46 52.42
C ASP A 177 -10.27 24.25 52.48
N ALA A 178 -9.52 25.33 52.73
CA ALA A 178 -8.07 25.22 52.93
C ALA A 178 -7.74 24.85 54.39
N ARG A 179 -7.59 23.55 54.70
CA ARG A 179 -6.73 23.02 55.79
C ARG A 179 -6.62 21.48 55.79
N THR A 180 -5.98 20.86 54.78
CA THR A 180 -5.37 19.53 54.97
C THR A 180 -4.27 19.22 53.96
N THR A 181 -3.08 18.88 54.45
CA THR A 181 -1.89 18.51 53.69
C THR A 181 -1.90 17.02 53.30
N ILE A 182 -1.68 16.70 52.02
CA ILE A 182 -1.57 15.30 51.52
C ILE A 182 -0.10 15.00 51.10
N PRO A 183 0.45 13.80 51.43
CA PRO A 183 1.86 13.48 51.20
C PRO A 183 2.14 12.83 49.83
N ILE A 184 3.36 13.05 49.35
CA ILE A 184 3.92 12.59 48.08
C ILE A 184 4.43 11.14 48.20
N THR A 185 3.99 10.24 47.32
CA THR A 185 4.47 8.84 47.25
C THR A 185 5.61 8.67 46.24
N LYS A 186 6.70 8.04 46.69
CA LYS A 186 7.89 7.69 45.88
C LYS A 186 7.68 6.40 45.09
N ILE A 187 8.02 6.42 43.81
CA ILE A 187 7.98 5.26 42.89
C ILE A 187 9.23 4.40 43.09
N ILE A 188 9.04 3.11 43.41
CA ILE A 188 10.11 2.10 43.53
C ILE A 188 10.24 1.32 42.21
N VAL A 189 11.43 1.32 41.62
CA VAL A 189 11.75 0.56 40.39
C VAL A 189 12.40 -0.78 40.76
N LYS A 190 11.81 -1.90 40.32
CA LYS A 190 12.34 -3.27 40.54
C LYS A 190 13.56 -3.57 39.67
N ARG A 191 14.64 -4.09 40.26
CA ARG A 191 15.84 -4.62 39.54
C ARG A 191 15.50 -5.93 38.79
N LYS A 192 16.08 -6.12 37.59
CA LYS A 192 15.92 -7.33 36.76
C LYS A 192 16.90 -8.43 37.17
N ASN A 193 16.43 -9.67 37.17
CA ASN A 193 17.19 -10.88 37.47
C ASN A 193 17.99 -11.33 36.22
N ILE A 194 19.32 -11.42 36.33
CA ILE A 194 20.26 -11.66 35.23
C ILE A 194 20.49 -13.16 34.98
N ASP A 195 20.22 -14.01 35.97
CA ASP A 195 20.55 -15.44 35.91
C ASP A 195 19.71 -16.22 34.89
N LYS A 196 18.57 -15.66 34.46
CA LYS A 196 17.69 -16.29 33.47
C LYS A 196 18.31 -16.43 32.06
N PHE A 197 19.44 -15.78 31.79
CA PHE A 197 20.02 -15.73 30.44
C PHE A 197 21.22 -16.66 30.22
N ILE A 198 21.76 -17.28 31.27
CA ILE A 198 23.07 -17.94 31.22
C ILE A 198 23.08 -19.21 30.34
N ASN A 199 21.92 -19.84 30.09
CA ASN A 199 21.81 -21.09 29.30
C ASN A 199 20.87 -21.00 28.09
N ASN A 200 20.66 -19.81 27.52
CA ASN A 200 19.76 -19.65 26.37
C ASN A 200 20.52 -19.08 25.16
N ILE A 201 20.48 -19.78 24.03
CA ILE A 201 20.86 -19.20 22.73
C ILE A 201 19.61 -18.58 22.12
N PHE A 202 19.67 -17.31 21.75
CA PHE A 202 18.55 -16.62 21.11
C PHE A 202 18.84 -16.47 19.62
N ILE A 203 18.11 -17.21 18.79
CA ILE A 203 18.11 -16.99 17.33
C ILE A 203 16.88 -16.13 17.00
N HIS A 204 17.14 -14.92 16.53
CA HIS A 204 16.07 -14.00 16.15
C HIS A 204 15.80 -14.10 14.65
N CYS A 205 14.78 -14.85 14.26
CA CYS A 205 14.33 -14.91 12.87
C CYS A 205 13.52 -13.65 12.54
N VAL A 206 13.89 -12.96 11.46
CA VAL A 206 13.27 -11.69 11.04
C VAL A 206 11.91 -11.91 10.36
N HIS A 207 11.55 -13.17 10.11
CA HIS A 207 10.51 -13.57 9.19
C HIS A 207 9.09 -13.61 9.80
N GLU A 208 8.10 -13.53 8.90
CA GLU A 208 6.66 -13.50 9.16
C GLU A 208 6.11 -14.87 9.61
N SER A 209 4.87 -14.93 10.11
CA SER A 209 4.23 -16.17 10.60
C SER A 209 4.15 -17.31 9.57
N ARG A 210 4.27 -16.99 8.27
CA ARG A 210 4.35 -17.98 7.19
C ARG A 210 5.60 -18.87 7.23
N PHE A 211 6.54 -18.59 8.13
CA PHE A 211 7.76 -19.37 8.34
C PHE A 211 7.76 -20.15 9.67
N ASP A 212 6.60 -20.47 10.25
CA ASP A 212 6.54 -21.32 11.46
C ASP A 212 7.21 -22.70 11.23
N GLY A 213 7.18 -23.20 9.99
CA GLY A 213 7.95 -24.39 9.59
C GLY A 213 9.47 -24.22 9.74
N LEU A 214 10.00 -23.02 9.49
CA LEU A 214 11.42 -22.70 9.65
C LEU A 214 11.84 -22.75 11.12
N GLN A 215 10.97 -22.27 12.03
CA GLN A 215 11.26 -22.36 13.46
C GLN A 215 11.38 -23.82 13.89
N ARG A 216 10.44 -24.68 13.46
CA ARG A 216 10.51 -26.12 13.76
C ARG A 216 11.79 -26.74 13.21
N HIS A 217 12.15 -26.43 11.96
CA HIS A 217 13.36 -26.98 11.34
C HIS A 217 14.65 -26.52 12.03
N ILE A 218 14.74 -25.25 12.47
CA ILE A 218 15.88 -24.75 13.25
C ILE A 218 16.00 -25.47 14.59
N HIS A 219 14.87 -25.74 15.26
CA HIS A 219 14.86 -26.55 16.49
C HIS A 219 15.30 -27.99 16.22
N GLU A 220 14.81 -28.63 15.15
CA GLU A 220 15.21 -29.98 14.76
C GLU A 220 16.72 -30.08 14.47
N ILE A 221 17.28 -29.10 13.75
CA ILE A 221 18.72 -29.01 13.49
C ILE A 221 19.50 -28.84 14.79
N HIS A 222 19.08 -27.90 15.65
CA HIS A 222 19.73 -27.68 16.95
C HIS A 222 19.71 -28.94 17.82
N ASP A 223 18.54 -29.58 17.94
CA ASP A 223 18.37 -30.75 18.80
C ASP A 223 19.11 -31.96 18.24
N SER A 224 19.19 -32.11 16.91
CA SER A 224 19.99 -33.14 16.24
C SER A 224 21.49 -32.92 16.45
N PHE A 225 21.95 -31.68 16.26
CA PHE A 225 23.37 -31.31 16.33
C PHE A 225 23.92 -31.40 17.76
N PHE A 226 23.17 -30.91 18.75
CA PHE A 226 23.62 -30.88 20.14
C PHE A 226 23.19 -32.11 20.96
N LYS A 227 22.48 -33.08 20.35
CA LYS A 227 21.90 -34.27 21.04
C LYS A 227 22.89 -35.01 21.93
N ASN A 228 24.14 -35.10 21.48
CA ASN A 228 25.21 -35.89 22.12
C ASN A 228 26.37 -35.00 22.63
N THR A 229 26.10 -33.73 22.89
CA THR A 229 27.09 -32.77 23.39
C THR A 229 26.71 -32.25 24.78
N ASP A 230 27.69 -31.74 25.53
CA ASP A 230 27.46 -31.09 26.84
C ASP A 230 26.53 -29.86 26.74
N TYR A 231 26.36 -29.34 25.53
CA TYR A 231 25.50 -28.21 25.21
C TYR A 231 24.02 -28.57 25.04
N ARG A 232 23.62 -29.83 25.26
CA ARG A 232 22.21 -30.26 25.20
C ARG A 232 21.30 -29.46 26.14
N ASN A 233 21.85 -28.91 27.23
CA ASN A 233 21.11 -28.10 28.20
C ASN A 233 20.96 -26.63 27.77
N ILE A 234 21.64 -26.21 26.69
CA ILE A 234 21.46 -24.87 26.14
C ILE A 234 20.13 -24.85 25.39
N ARG A 235 19.21 -24.05 25.88
CA ARG A 235 17.90 -23.90 25.26
C ARG A 235 18.01 -22.92 24.11
N LEU A 236 17.79 -23.40 22.89
CA LEU A 236 17.58 -22.53 21.75
C LEU A 236 16.19 -21.88 21.84
N VAL A 237 16.14 -20.56 21.78
CA VAL A 237 14.91 -19.77 21.71
C VAL A 237 14.87 -19.10 20.34
N VAL A 238 14.07 -19.65 19.44
CA VAL A 238 13.82 -19.04 18.13
C VAL A 238 12.65 -18.07 18.27
N GLY A 239 12.92 -16.78 18.12
CA GLY A 239 11.93 -15.72 18.27
C GLY A 239 11.61 -15.03 16.95
N HIS A 240 10.33 -14.80 16.68
CA HIS A 240 9.86 -13.98 15.57
C HIS A 240 9.45 -12.57 16.02
N ARG A 241 9.56 -11.61 15.08
CA ARG A 241 9.38 -10.16 15.27
C ARG A 241 8.05 -9.73 15.92
N ASN A 242 7.04 -10.60 15.92
CA ASN A 242 5.68 -10.33 16.40
C ASN A 242 5.30 -11.06 17.70
N ASN A 243 6.20 -11.77 18.39
CA ASN A 243 5.83 -12.42 19.65
C ASN A 243 5.74 -11.39 20.80
N PRO A 244 4.56 -11.07 21.34
CA PRO A 244 4.42 -10.07 22.41
C PRO A 244 5.14 -10.47 23.70
N ASN A 245 5.39 -11.77 23.91
CA ASN A 245 6.00 -12.32 25.12
C ASN A 245 7.53 -12.20 25.15
N LEU A 246 8.18 -11.91 24.02
CA LEU A 246 9.64 -11.73 23.95
C LEU A 246 10.10 -10.29 24.32
N ASN A 247 9.18 -9.33 24.43
CA ASN A 247 9.47 -7.93 24.76
C ASN A 247 10.15 -7.73 26.12
N PHE A 248 10.01 -8.69 27.05
CA PHE A 248 10.62 -8.62 28.37
C PHE A 248 12.06 -9.15 28.42
N GLN A 249 12.48 -9.92 27.41
CA GLN A 249 13.71 -10.72 27.42
C GLN A 249 14.86 -10.14 26.58
N LEU A 250 14.61 -9.18 25.68
CA LEU A 250 15.66 -8.57 24.85
C LEU A 250 16.00 -7.14 25.29
N SER A 251 17.29 -6.88 25.52
CA SER A 251 17.85 -5.54 25.75
C SER A 251 17.69 -4.67 24.50
N ARG A 252 16.59 -3.90 24.42
CA ARG A 252 16.33 -2.59 23.75
C ARG A 252 17.13 -2.12 22.51
N LYS A 253 17.90 -2.93 21.80
CA LYS A 253 18.62 -2.51 20.59
C LYS A 253 18.35 -3.49 19.47
N ARG A 254 17.43 -3.08 18.58
CA ARG A 254 17.27 -3.64 17.24
C ARG A 254 18.66 -3.83 16.61
N PRO A 255 18.98 -4.99 16.01
CA PRO A 255 20.03 -5.05 15.01
C PRO A 255 19.69 -4.04 13.91
N ARG A 256 20.64 -3.21 13.50
CA ARG A 256 20.42 -2.24 12.43
C ARG A 256 19.99 -3.01 11.18
N SER A 257 18.92 -2.58 10.49
CA SER A 257 18.41 -3.20 9.26
C SER A 257 19.45 -3.34 8.13
N SER A 258 20.61 -2.68 8.28
CA SER A 258 21.78 -2.81 7.44
C SER A 258 22.52 -4.14 7.57
N LEU A 259 22.38 -4.86 8.69
CA LEU A 259 23.00 -6.18 8.92
C LEU A 259 22.22 -7.31 8.25
N LEU A 260 20.95 -7.07 7.88
CA LEU A 260 19.99 -8.07 7.40
C LEU A 260 19.75 -8.00 5.88
N LYS A 261 20.52 -7.19 5.17
CA LYS A 261 20.43 -7.05 3.72
C LYS A 261 21.80 -7.36 3.19
N ASP A 262 21.95 -8.44 2.45
CA ASP A 262 23.21 -8.81 1.82
C ASP A 262 23.76 -7.60 1.05
N PRO A 263 24.84 -6.96 1.54
CA PRO A 263 25.40 -5.79 0.90
C PRO A 263 26.06 -6.15 -0.42
N SER A 264 26.38 -7.43 -0.68
CA SER A 264 26.98 -7.90 -1.93
C SER A 264 25.99 -7.76 -3.08
N LYS A 265 24.75 -8.25 -2.92
CA LYS A 265 23.69 -8.13 -3.92
C LYS A 265 23.31 -6.70 -4.22
N LYS A 266 23.31 -5.84 -3.20
CA LYS A 266 23.12 -4.40 -3.41
C LYS A 266 24.30 -3.78 -4.14
N TYR A 267 25.53 -4.11 -3.77
CA TYR A 267 26.72 -3.65 -4.47
C TYR A 267 26.69 -4.05 -5.93
N GLU A 268 26.38 -5.31 -6.25
CA GLU A 268 26.22 -5.78 -7.63
C GLU A 268 25.14 -4.98 -8.37
N GLN A 269 23.98 -4.72 -7.73
CA GLN A 269 22.91 -3.92 -8.32
C GLN A 269 23.36 -2.49 -8.64
N TRP A 270 24.07 -1.83 -7.71
CA TRP A 270 24.58 -0.47 -7.92
C TRP A 270 25.74 -0.42 -8.90
N SER A 271 26.58 -1.46 -8.94
CA SER A 271 27.67 -1.62 -9.93
C SER A 271 27.10 -1.79 -11.32
N TYR A 272 26.11 -2.67 -11.47
CA TYR A 272 25.34 -2.80 -12.70
C TYR A 272 24.71 -1.47 -13.12
N TYR A 273 24.10 -0.74 -12.18
CA TYR A 273 23.47 0.55 -12.47
C TYR A 273 24.48 1.61 -12.95
N TYR A 274 25.63 1.69 -12.30
CA TYR A 274 26.73 2.57 -12.69
C TYR A 274 27.24 2.24 -14.10
N ASN A 275 27.55 0.96 -14.34
CA ASN A 275 28.04 0.48 -15.63
C ASN A 275 27.02 0.71 -16.74
N LEU A 276 25.73 0.49 -16.46
CA LEU A 276 24.66 0.77 -17.41
C LEU A 276 24.64 2.25 -17.78
N GLY A 277 24.74 3.14 -16.80
CA GLY A 277 24.79 4.58 -17.08
C GLY A 277 26.05 5.07 -17.77
N VAL A 278 27.21 4.42 -17.54
CA VAL A 278 28.45 4.71 -18.27
C VAL A 278 28.33 4.22 -19.72
N ASN A 279 27.99 2.95 -19.92
CA ASN A 279 27.95 2.31 -21.24
C ASN A 279 26.87 2.88 -22.15
N LYS A 280 25.74 3.32 -21.58
CA LYS A 280 24.64 3.92 -22.33
C LYS A 280 24.70 5.46 -22.37
N GLY A 281 25.77 6.06 -21.86
CA GLY A 281 25.94 7.52 -21.85
C GLY A 281 24.89 8.27 -21.03
N ILE A 282 24.17 7.58 -20.14
CA ILE A 282 23.02 8.13 -19.39
C ILE A 282 23.47 9.21 -18.42
N TRP A 283 24.71 9.11 -17.92
CA TRP A 283 25.26 10.11 -17.01
C TRP A 283 25.47 11.48 -17.65
N ASN A 284 25.50 11.57 -18.99
CA ASN A 284 25.80 12.81 -19.71
C ASN A 284 24.56 13.69 -19.99
N GLY A 285 23.34 13.20 -19.70
CA GLY A 285 22.10 13.92 -19.97
C GLY A 285 21.12 13.78 -18.81
N ARG A 286 21.23 14.66 -17.80
CA ARG A 286 20.29 14.65 -16.67
C ARG A 286 18.96 15.23 -17.13
N VAL A 287 17.95 14.39 -17.29
CA VAL A 287 16.59 14.88 -17.43
C VAL A 287 16.14 15.42 -16.08
N SER A 288 15.72 16.69 -16.03
CA SER A 288 15.28 17.31 -14.78
C SER A 288 14.07 16.57 -14.21
N LYS A 289 13.84 16.65 -12.88
CA LYS A 289 12.67 16.03 -12.24
C LYS A 289 11.35 16.51 -12.87
N SER A 290 11.29 17.81 -13.22
CA SER A 290 10.16 18.40 -13.93
C SER A 290 9.96 17.76 -15.31
N MET A 291 11.04 17.62 -16.09
CA MET A 291 10.98 17.02 -17.41
C MET A 291 10.62 15.52 -17.35
N ALA A 292 11.09 14.79 -16.34
CA ALA A 292 10.67 13.41 -16.10
C ALA A 292 9.17 13.31 -15.79
N LEU A 293 8.66 14.20 -14.93
CA LEU A 293 7.23 14.26 -14.59
C LEU A 293 6.38 14.60 -15.82
N ILE A 294 6.78 15.60 -16.59
CA ILE A 294 6.07 16.09 -17.79
C ILE A 294 5.97 15.01 -18.89
N ASN A 295 6.93 14.09 -18.94
CA ASN A 295 6.98 13.02 -19.94
C ASN A 295 6.62 11.65 -19.36
N SER A 296 6.04 11.59 -18.15
CA SER A 296 5.65 10.34 -17.47
C SER A 296 6.78 9.31 -17.37
N MET A 297 8.01 9.78 -17.14
CA MET A 297 9.19 8.92 -16.98
C MET A 297 9.42 8.52 -15.53
N CYS A 298 10.10 7.40 -15.31
CA CYS A 298 10.45 6.97 -13.96
C CYS A 298 11.50 7.90 -13.34
N TYR A 299 11.13 8.65 -12.29
CA TYR A 299 12.05 9.56 -11.57
C TYR A 299 13.20 8.84 -10.85
N SER A 300 13.10 7.52 -10.68
CA SER A 300 14.15 6.73 -10.03
C SER A 300 15.48 6.83 -10.80
N TYR A 301 15.40 7.15 -12.10
CA TYR A 301 16.50 7.42 -13.02
C TYR A 301 16.89 8.91 -13.06
N GLY A 302 17.36 9.43 -11.92
CA GLY A 302 17.91 10.80 -11.83
C GLY A 302 18.97 11.00 -10.75
N ARG A 303 19.36 9.91 -10.06
CA ARG A 303 20.39 9.97 -9.02
C ARG A 303 21.71 10.40 -9.67
N SER A 304 22.41 11.35 -9.05
CA SER A 304 23.70 11.80 -9.61
C SER A 304 24.66 10.63 -9.64
N LYS A 305 25.54 10.60 -10.65
CA LYS A 305 26.71 9.72 -10.70
C LYS A 305 27.43 9.70 -9.35
N ILE A 306 27.66 10.90 -8.78
CA ILE A 306 28.24 11.10 -7.45
C ILE A 306 27.51 10.31 -6.35
N LEU A 307 26.17 10.35 -6.29
CA LEU A 307 25.40 9.63 -5.28
C LEU A 307 25.54 8.10 -5.44
N ILE A 308 25.64 7.62 -6.68
CA ILE A 308 25.80 6.19 -6.97
C ILE A 308 27.21 5.73 -6.60
N GLU A 309 28.23 6.50 -6.96
CA GLU A 309 29.62 6.25 -6.56
C GLU A 309 29.77 6.26 -5.03
N GLN A 310 29.16 7.23 -4.34
CA GLN A 310 29.11 7.26 -2.87
C GLN A 310 28.44 6.02 -2.29
N ARG A 311 27.34 5.55 -2.89
CA ARG A 311 26.67 4.32 -2.47
C ARG A 311 27.54 3.09 -2.69
N GLN A 312 28.19 2.96 -3.85
CA GLN A 312 29.12 1.88 -4.14
C GLN A 312 30.24 1.86 -3.11
N LYS A 313 30.92 3.00 -2.90
CA LYS A 313 31.99 3.14 -1.89
C LYS A 313 31.52 2.72 -0.50
N ASN A 314 30.31 3.13 -0.11
CA ASN A 314 29.72 2.73 1.17
C ASN A 314 29.40 1.23 1.26
N PHE A 315 28.97 0.60 0.16
CA PHE A 315 28.73 -0.85 0.13
C PHE A 315 30.03 -1.64 0.15
N THR A 316 31.05 -1.23 -0.61
CA THR A 316 32.39 -1.85 -0.57
C THR A 316 32.96 -1.83 0.83
N LYS A 317 32.90 -0.68 1.53
CA LYS A 317 33.33 -0.58 2.93
C LYS A 317 32.56 -1.54 3.85
N LYS A 318 31.25 -1.67 3.66
CA LYS A 318 30.42 -2.59 4.46
C LYS A 318 30.75 -4.06 4.18
N LEU A 319 31.04 -4.40 2.93
CA LEU A 319 31.46 -5.75 2.56
C LEU A 319 32.81 -6.10 3.16
N GLN A 320 33.77 -5.19 3.09
CA GLN A 320 35.08 -5.36 3.73
C GLN A 320 34.93 -5.55 5.25
N GLN A 321 34.09 -4.74 5.91
CA GLN A 321 33.83 -4.90 7.34
C GLN A 321 33.16 -6.24 7.67
N LEU A 322 32.20 -6.69 6.86
CA LEU A 322 31.56 -7.99 7.06
C LEU A 322 32.53 -9.14 6.88
N GLN A 323 33.41 -9.07 5.88
CA GLN A 323 34.46 -10.07 5.67
C GLN A 323 35.37 -10.16 6.90
N ILE A 324 35.86 -9.02 7.41
CA ILE A 324 36.69 -8.97 8.62
C ILE A 324 35.96 -9.61 9.81
N ASN A 325 34.68 -9.26 10.02
CA ASN A 325 33.90 -9.82 11.13
C ASN A 325 33.69 -11.34 10.99
N ILE A 326 33.50 -11.84 9.76
CA ILE A 326 33.38 -13.28 9.49
C ILE A 326 34.71 -13.96 9.80
N ASP A 327 35.83 -13.42 9.30
CA ASP A 327 37.16 -13.98 9.51
C ASP A 327 37.53 -14.00 11.01
N GLU A 328 37.14 -12.97 11.77
CA GLU A 328 37.30 -12.92 13.23
C GLU A 328 36.46 -13.99 13.95
N HIS A 329 35.20 -14.18 13.55
CA HIS A 329 34.36 -15.22 14.14
C HIS A 329 34.82 -16.62 13.78
N VAL A 330 35.28 -16.85 12.55
CA VAL A 330 35.85 -18.14 12.12
C VAL A 330 37.06 -18.51 13.00
N LYS A 331 37.92 -17.54 13.35
CA LYS A 331 39.06 -17.75 14.27
C LYS A 331 38.64 -18.13 15.70
N GLN A 332 37.45 -17.75 16.14
CA GLN A 332 36.94 -18.03 17.49
C GLN A 332 36.27 -19.40 17.60
N ILE A 333 35.89 -20.00 16.47
CA ILE A 333 35.14 -21.25 16.44
C ILE A 333 36.11 -22.43 16.27
N SER A 334 36.41 -23.12 17.38
CA SER A 334 37.20 -24.36 17.40
C SER A 334 36.36 -25.58 16.96
N LEU A 335 35.88 -25.60 15.71
CA LEU A 335 35.12 -26.74 15.17
C LEU A 335 36.00 -27.64 14.28
N SER A 336 35.68 -28.94 14.27
CA SER A 336 36.32 -29.91 13.37
C SER A 336 36.05 -29.52 11.90
N THR A 337 37.04 -29.69 11.02
CA THR A 337 36.94 -29.32 9.60
C THR A 337 35.83 -30.05 8.85
N ALA A 338 35.43 -31.23 9.31
CA ALA A 338 34.36 -32.04 8.71
C ALA A 338 32.96 -31.45 8.95
N ASP A 339 32.70 -30.91 10.14
CA ASP A 339 31.39 -30.31 10.47
C ASP A 339 31.16 -28.97 9.76
N MET A 340 32.23 -28.20 9.53
CA MET A 340 32.15 -26.91 8.84
C MET A 340 31.76 -27.05 7.37
N ASN A 341 32.24 -28.08 6.67
CA ASN A 341 31.87 -28.31 5.27
C ASN A 341 30.39 -28.67 5.13
N ASN A 342 29.87 -29.48 6.05
CA ASN A 342 28.46 -29.87 6.04
C ASN A 342 27.56 -28.67 6.39
N LEU A 343 27.95 -27.88 7.40
CA LEU A 343 27.27 -26.63 7.77
C LEU A 343 27.28 -25.61 6.62
N MET A 344 28.43 -25.41 5.94
CA MET A 344 28.53 -24.51 4.80
C MET A 344 27.70 -25.00 3.60
N THR A 345 27.58 -26.31 3.41
CA THR A 345 26.71 -26.88 2.36
C THR A 345 25.24 -26.61 2.67
N ILE A 346 24.80 -26.83 3.91
CA ILE A 346 23.44 -26.52 4.37
C ILE A 346 23.15 -25.01 4.27
N ILE A 347 24.09 -24.16 4.69
CA ILE A 347 23.97 -22.71 4.57
C ILE A 347 23.90 -22.30 3.10
N ASN A 348 24.73 -22.89 2.23
CA ASN A 348 24.71 -22.57 0.81
C ASN A 348 23.42 -23.02 0.14
N ASP A 349 22.93 -24.23 0.40
CA ASP A 349 21.64 -24.71 -0.13
C ASP A 349 20.48 -23.84 0.37
N PHE A 350 20.50 -23.48 1.65
CA PHE A 350 19.53 -22.56 2.26
C PHE A 350 19.57 -21.18 1.59
N LEU A 351 20.77 -20.60 1.44
CA LEU A 351 20.96 -19.32 0.76
C LEU A 351 20.57 -19.41 -0.72
N TYR A 352 20.87 -20.51 -1.42
CA TYR A 352 20.51 -20.66 -2.83
C TYR A 352 19.01 -20.76 -3.04
N ARG A 353 18.31 -21.55 -2.21
CA ARG A 353 16.86 -21.75 -2.29
C ARG A 353 16.11 -20.46 -1.91
N ASP A 354 16.50 -19.80 -0.82
CA ASP A 354 15.80 -18.61 -0.33
C ASP A 354 16.21 -17.31 -1.06
N GLN A 355 17.41 -17.26 -1.67
CA GLN A 355 17.80 -16.11 -2.49
C GLN A 355 17.37 -16.24 -3.94
N TYR A 356 16.77 -17.35 -4.38
CA TYR A 356 16.31 -17.48 -5.76
C TYR A 356 15.32 -16.38 -6.12
N GLU A 357 14.27 -16.18 -5.31
CA GLU A 357 13.30 -15.09 -5.50
C GLU A 357 13.99 -13.72 -5.51
N LEU A 358 14.93 -13.48 -4.61
CA LEU A 358 15.67 -12.23 -4.54
C LEU A 358 16.52 -12.01 -5.80
N ARG A 359 17.15 -13.06 -6.33
CA ARG A 359 17.95 -13.03 -7.55
C ARG A 359 17.07 -12.73 -8.76
N MET A 360 15.93 -13.41 -8.88
CA MET A 360 14.94 -13.16 -9.93
C MET A 360 14.40 -11.73 -9.86
N GLU A 361 14.08 -11.23 -8.67
CA GLU A 361 13.64 -9.84 -8.48
C GLU A 361 14.75 -8.84 -8.81
N LEU A 362 16.01 -9.14 -8.50
CA LEU A 362 17.16 -8.31 -8.86
C LEU A 362 17.37 -8.28 -10.38
N GLU A 363 17.30 -9.42 -11.06
CA GLU A 363 17.38 -9.52 -12.52
C GLU A 363 16.23 -8.77 -13.18
N ARG A 364 15.00 -8.93 -12.66
CA ARG A 364 13.83 -8.16 -13.10
C ARG A 364 14.08 -6.66 -12.99
N ARG A 365 14.57 -6.19 -11.84
CA ARG A 365 14.94 -4.79 -11.65
C ARG A 365 16.04 -4.35 -12.61
N ARG A 366 17.08 -5.17 -12.85
CA ARG A 366 18.15 -4.85 -13.80
C ARG A 366 17.61 -4.64 -15.21
N SER A 367 16.65 -5.46 -15.64
CA SER A 367 15.99 -5.34 -16.94
C SER A 367 15.09 -4.10 -17.02
N ILE A 368 14.27 -3.85 -16.00
CA ILE A 368 13.45 -2.61 -15.91
C ILE A 368 14.33 -1.37 -16.01
N LEU A 369 15.50 -1.39 -15.36
CA LEU A 369 16.46 -0.30 -15.43
C LEU A 369 17.04 -0.11 -16.85
N LYS A 370 17.16 -1.17 -17.67
CA LYS A 370 17.54 -1.03 -19.09
C LYS A 370 16.45 -0.31 -19.88
N PHE A 371 15.17 -0.61 -19.61
CA PHE A 371 14.06 0.07 -20.26
C PHE A 371 13.95 1.54 -19.85
N ASP A 372 14.14 1.85 -18.56
CA ASP A 372 14.14 3.22 -18.06
C ASP A 372 15.30 4.04 -18.65
N ALA A 373 16.48 3.42 -18.75
CA ALA A 373 17.65 4.00 -19.42
C ALA A 373 17.37 4.34 -20.89
N LYS A 374 16.83 3.39 -21.64
CA LYS A 374 16.45 3.54 -23.04
C LYS A 374 15.36 4.60 -23.20
N ASP A 375 14.36 4.64 -22.31
CA ASP A 375 13.31 5.67 -22.33
C ASP A 375 13.88 7.08 -22.17
N HIS A 376 14.81 7.26 -21.22
CA HIS A 376 15.52 8.53 -21.02
C HIS A 376 16.26 8.97 -22.27
N GLN A 377 17.02 8.06 -22.89
CA GLN A 377 17.75 8.35 -24.13
C GLN A 377 16.79 8.76 -25.25
N LEU A 378 15.67 8.04 -25.42
CA LEU A 378 14.68 8.30 -26.46
C LEU A 378 13.99 9.65 -26.27
N VAL A 379 13.63 10.02 -25.04
CA VAL A 379 13.09 11.35 -24.74
C VAL A 379 14.12 12.43 -25.02
N HIS A 380 15.38 12.23 -24.63
CA HIS A 380 16.44 13.19 -24.92
C HIS A 380 16.65 13.37 -26.43
N THR A 381 16.70 12.27 -27.19
CA THR A 381 16.78 12.30 -28.66
C THR A 381 15.61 13.09 -29.26
N PHE A 382 14.38 12.85 -28.79
CA PHE A 382 13.20 13.60 -29.24
C PHE A 382 13.35 15.11 -29.03
N TYR A 383 13.73 15.57 -27.83
CA TYR A 383 13.86 17.00 -27.56
C TYR A 383 15.09 17.65 -28.23
N ASN A 384 16.15 16.89 -28.49
CA ASN A 384 17.30 17.36 -29.26
C ASN A 384 16.95 17.72 -30.70
N LEU A 385 15.88 17.14 -31.26
CA LEU A 385 15.35 17.53 -32.56
C LEU A 385 14.73 18.94 -32.53
N LYS A 386 14.52 19.54 -31.36
CA LYS A 386 13.81 20.82 -31.15
C LYS A 386 12.39 20.79 -31.75
N PRO A 387 11.54 19.82 -31.33
CA PRO A 387 10.18 19.70 -31.84
C PRO A 387 9.35 20.92 -31.49
N ARG A 388 8.37 21.23 -32.33
CA ARG A 388 7.39 22.31 -32.13
C ARG A 388 6.45 21.96 -30.99
N GLN A 389 5.80 22.97 -30.42
CA GLN A 389 4.89 22.77 -29.30
C GLN A 389 3.71 21.84 -29.65
N THR A 390 3.20 21.91 -30.88
CA THR A 390 2.16 21.00 -31.38
C THR A 390 2.66 19.56 -31.48
N GLU A 391 3.89 19.35 -31.95
CA GLU A 391 4.53 18.03 -32.02
C GLU A 391 4.78 17.45 -30.63
N ILE A 392 5.21 18.28 -29.67
CA ILE A 392 5.36 17.90 -28.26
C ILE A 392 4.01 17.47 -27.68
N HIS A 393 2.93 18.17 -28.00
CA HIS A 393 1.59 17.82 -27.53
C HIS A 393 1.12 16.47 -28.10
N SER A 394 1.22 16.29 -29.42
CA SER A 394 0.86 15.01 -30.05
C SER A 394 1.72 13.85 -29.55
N ALA A 395 3.04 14.04 -29.41
CA ALA A 395 3.93 13.03 -28.83
C ALA A 395 3.50 12.60 -27.43
N LYS A 396 3.17 13.57 -26.54
CA LYS A 396 2.68 13.27 -25.19
C LYS A 396 1.37 12.50 -25.19
N THR A 397 0.42 12.91 -26.03
CA THR A 397 -0.87 12.23 -26.18
C THR A 397 -0.68 10.79 -26.66
N ILE A 398 0.19 10.59 -27.65
CA ILE A 398 0.57 9.29 -28.17
C ILE A 398 1.21 8.42 -27.08
N TRP A 399 2.22 8.92 -26.37
CA TRP A 399 2.91 8.15 -25.34
C TRP A 399 1.99 7.79 -24.17
N LYS A 400 1.08 8.69 -23.77
CA LYS A 400 0.08 8.40 -22.74
C LYS A 400 -0.90 7.33 -23.19
N ALA A 401 -1.39 7.40 -24.44
CA ALA A 401 -2.29 6.40 -24.99
C ALA A 401 -1.65 5.00 -25.02
N VAL A 402 -0.38 4.89 -25.45
CA VAL A 402 0.36 3.62 -25.42
C VAL A 402 0.53 3.10 -23.99
N GLN A 403 0.88 3.96 -23.03
CA GLN A 403 0.97 3.55 -21.63
C GLN A 403 -0.36 3.02 -21.09
N ASP A 404 -1.48 3.70 -21.40
CA ASP A 404 -2.81 3.30 -20.94
C ASP A 404 -3.29 2.00 -21.58
N GLU A 405 -3.05 1.85 -22.89
CA GLU A 405 -3.33 0.63 -23.66
C GLU A 405 -2.57 -0.57 -23.07
N GLN A 406 -1.25 -0.43 -22.86
CA GLN A 406 -0.42 -1.51 -22.34
C GLN A 406 -0.76 -1.86 -20.89
N ALA A 407 -1.09 -0.87 -20.05
CA ALA A 407 -1.57 -1.13 -18.70
C ALA A 407 -2.89 -1.91 -18.70
N LEU A 408 -3.81 -1.59 -19.61
CA LEU A 408 -5.09 -2.29 -19.72
C LEU A 408 -4.91 -3.71 -20.30
N LYS A 409 -4.08 -3.88 -21.34
CA LYS A 409 -3.71 -5.19 -21.88
C LYS A 409 -3.07 -6.09 -20.82
N TYR A 410 -2.21 -5.53 -19.97
CA TYR A 410 -1.64 -6.21 -18.82
C TYR A 410 -2.72 -6.71 -17.85
N GLU A 411 -3.67 -5.85 -17.46
CA GLU A 411 -4.77 -6.26 -16.59
C GLU A 411 -5.64 -7.36 -17.24
N ILE A 412 -5.95 -7.23 -18.54
CA ILE A 412 -6.72 -8.23 -19.29
C ILE A 412 -5.99 -9.57 -19.31
N ALA A 413 -4.68 -9.56 -19.56
CA ALA A 413 -3.87 -10.78 -19.61
C ALA A 413 -3.91 -11.49 -18.25
N LEU A 414 -3.63 -10.78 -17.16
CA LEU A 414 -3.71 -11.33 -15.80
C LEU A 414 -5.09 -11.89 -15.49
N PHE A 415 -6.14 -11.17 -15.85
CA PHE A 415 -7.51 -11.59 -15.60
C PHE A 415 -7.86 -12.87 -16.37
N LYS A 416 -7.49 -12.94 -17.66
CA LYS A 416 -7.65 -14.16 -18.47
C LYS A 416 -6.86 -15.34 -17.90
N THR A 417 -5.61 -15.14 -17.49
CA THR A 417 -4.82 -16.23 -16.90
C THR A 417 -5.40 -16.71 -15.58
N TRP A 418 -5.86 -15.78 -14.73
CA TRP A 418 -6.57 -16.11 -13.50
C TRP A 418 -7.81 -16.96 -13.79
N LEU A 419 -8.67 -16.56 -14.74
CA LEU A 419 -9.84 -17.32 -15.16
C LEU A 419 -9.48 -18.73 -15.63
N SER A 420 -8.43 -18.87 -16.44
CA SER A 420 -7.97 -20.18 -16.90
C SER A 420 -7.50 -21.07 -15.75
N SER A 421 -6.87 -20.49 -14.72
CA SER A 421 -6.41 -21.23 -13.55
C SER A 421 -7.51 -21.56 -12.54
N SER A 422 -8.58 -20.76 -12.48
CA SER A 422 -9.67 -20.92 -11.51
C SER A 422 -10.73 -21.93 -11.95
N LYS A 423 -10.85 -22.22 -13.26
CA LYS A 423 -11.79 -23.23 -13.81
C LYS A 423 -11.61 -24.64 -13.21
N SER A 424 -10.46 -24.95 -12.61
CA SER A 424 -10.22 -26.23 -11.90
C SER A 424 -10.64 -26.23 -10.42
N SER A 425 -10.92 -25.07 -9.82
CA SER A 425 -11.38 -24.98 -8.44
C SER A 425 -12.88 -24.72 -8.41
N SER A 426 -13.65 -25.61 -7.78
CA SER A 426 -15.11 -25.49 -7.60
C SER A 426 -15.56 -24.28 -6.76
N SER A 427 -14.65 -23.37 -6.38
CA SER A 427 -14.96 -22.15 -5.64
C SER A 427 -14.33 -20.92 -6.31
N LEU A 428 -15.03 -20.32 -7.29
CA LEU A 428 -14.71 -18.97 -7.79
C LEU A 428 -14.92 -17.87 -6.72
N THR A 429 -15.47 -18.22 -5.55
CA THR A 429 -16.03 -17.28 -4.57
C THR A 429 -15.01 -16.58 -3.66
N SER A 430 -13.72 -16.95 -3.68
CA SER A 430 -12.76 -16.45 -2.67
C SER A 430 -11.60 -15.61 -3.20
N CYS A 431 -11.30 -15.59 -4.51
CA CYS A 431 -10.21 -14.76 -5.03
C CYS A 431 -10.75 -13.36 -5.33
N THR A 432 -10.49 -12.40 -4.45
CA THR A 432 -10.96 -11.03 -4.67
C THR A 432 -10.11 -10.39 -5.77
N PHE A 433 -10.77 -9.80 -6.78
CA PHE A 433 -10.14 -8.99 -7.85
C PHE A 433 -9.09 -7.99 -7.35
N GLN A 434 -9.18 -7.60 -6.06
CA GLN A 434 -8.28 -6.70 -5.37
C GLN A 434 -6.86 -7.25 -5.18
N ASP A 435 -6.69 -8.58 -5.08
CA ASP A 435 -5.37 -9.20 -4.85
C ASP A 435 -4.50 -9.17 -6.11
N LEU A 436 -5.11 -9.09 -7.29
CA LEU A 436 -4.42 -8.97 -8.59
C LEU A 436 -4.13 -7.52 -9.00
N ALA A 437 -4.49 -6.54 -8.17
CA ALA A 437 -4.35 -5.10 -8.45
C ALA A 437 -4.96 -4.64 -9.79
N LEU A 438 -6.05 -5.30 -10.21
CA LEU A 438 -6.74 -5.06 -11.49
C LEU A 438 -7.69 -3.86 -11.40
N THR A 439 -7.13 -2.66 -11.16
CA THR A 439 -7.95 -1.48 -10.84
C THR A 439 -8.95 -1.12 -11.95
N LYS A 440 -8.53 -1.08 -13.22
CA LYS A 440 -9.40 -0.68 -14.32
C LYS A 440 -10.44 -1.76 -14.62
N ILE A 441 -10.05 -3.04 -14.60
CA ILE A 441 -10.99 -4.15 -14.79
C ILE A 441 -12.00 -4.20 -13.65
N ASN A 442 -11.57 -3.99 -12.41
CA ASN A 442 -12.47 -3.96 -11.26
C ASN A 442 -13.50 -2.81 -11.38
N ASP A 443 -13.08 -1.64 -11.87
CA ASP A 443 -13.99 -0.53 -12.12
C ASP A 443 -15.03 -0.89 -13.20
N ILE A 444 -14.58 -1.45 -14.34
CA ILE A 444 -15.48 -1.92 -15.43
C ILE A 444 -16.45 -2.99 -14.91
N PHE A 445 -15.95 -3.98 -14.17
CA PHE A 445 -16.73 -5.06 -13.61
C PHE A 445 -17.79 -4.54 -12.62
N THR A 446 -17.40 -3.60 -11.76
CA THR A 446 -18.30 -2.98 -10.79
C THR A 446 -19.42 -2.21 -11.49
N HIS A 447 -19.10 -1.41 -12.51
CA HIS A 447 -20.08 -0.69 -13.31
C HIS A 447 -21.08 -1.64 -13.99
N LEU A 448 -20.60 -2.72 -14.61
CA LEU A 448 -21.46 -3.69 -15.28
C LEU A 448 -22.39 -4.44 -14.32
N ILE A 449 -21.93 -4.76 -13.10
CA ILE A 449 -22.79 -5.34 -12.05
C ILE A 449 -23.92 -4.38 -11.69
N PHE A 450 -23.61 -3.10 -11.47
CA PHE A 450 -24.62 -2.11 -11.11
C PHE A 450 -25.67 -1.93 -12.20
N ASP A 451 -25.26 -1.80 -13.47
CA ASP A 451 -26.18 -1.64 -14.60
C ASP A 451 -27.12 -2.84 -14.77
N LYS A 452 -26.59 -4.06 -14.56
CA LYS A 452 -27.38 -5.30 -14.69
C LYS A 452 -28.32 -5.51 -13.49
N GLN A 453 -27.91 -5.15 -12.28
CA GLN A 453 -28.77 -5.17 -11.09
C GLN A 453 -29.95 -4.20 -11.23
N LEU A 454 -29.70 -2.98 -11.73
CA LEU A 454 -30.73 -1.99 -12.04
C LEU A 454 -31.73 -2.48 -13.10
N SER A 455 -31.28 -3.31 -14.05
CA SER A 455 -32.14 -3.86 -15.10
C SER A 455 -32.93 -5.10 -14.66
N SER A 456 -32.44 -5.83 -13.66
CA SER A 456 -33.02 -7.10 -13.19
C SER A 456 -34.22 -6.97 -12.24
N THR A 457 -34.56 -5.76 -11.78
CA THR A 457 -35.78 -5.50 -11.00
C THR A 457 -37.07 -5.59 -11.84
N ALA A 458 -36.97 -5.85 -13.15
CA ALA A 458 -38.10 -5.73 -14.07
C ALA A 458 -38.81 -7.05 -14.46
N THR A 459 -38.25 -8.25 -14.31
CA THR A 459 -38.95 -9.48 -14.75
C THR A 459 -38.61 -10.72 -13.93
N ASN A 460 -39.64 -11.27 -13.28
CA ASN A 460 -39.64 -12.62 -12.71
C ASN A 460 -39.49 -13.67 -13.83
N HIS A 461 -38.79 -14.76 -13.52
CA HIS A 461 -38.54 -15.96 -14.34
C HIS A 461 -37.35 -15.93 -15.31
N GLN A 462 -36.14 -16.15 -14.79
CA GLN A 462 -35.27 -17.17 -15.37
C GLN A 462 -34.20 -17.60 -14.38
N THR A 463 -34.26 -18.87 -13.97
CA THR A 463 -33.23 -19.58 -13.19
C THR A 463 -32.05 -19.91 -14.08
N ASN A 464 -31.46 -18.93 -14.75
CA ASN A 464 -30.11 -19.10 -15.26
C ASN A 464 -29.22 -19.34 -14.03
N SER A 465 -28.43 -20.43 -14.05
CA SER A 465 -27.47 -20.70 -12.99
C SER A 465 -26.66 -19.45 -12.71
N THR A 466 -26.49 -19.08 -11.44
CA THR A 466 -25.66 -17.96 -10.98
C THR A 466 -24.29 -17.97 -11.66
N ASP A 467 -23.77 -19.15 -12.00
CA ASP A 467 -22.51 -19.34 -12.71
C ASP A 467 -22.53 -18.77 -14.13
N GLN A 468 -23.60 -19.00 -14.90
CA GLN A 468 -23.75 -18.46 -16.25
C GLN A 468 -23.82 -16.93 -16.21
N PHE A 469 -24.53 -16.38 -15.23
CA PHE A 469 -24.62 -14.93 -15.05
C PHE A 469 -23.25 -14.31 -14.75
N ILE A 470 -22.44 -14.96 -13.91
CA ILE A 470 -21.07 -14.54 -13.59
C ILE A 470 -20.18 -14.63 -14.84
N GLU A 471 -20.25 -15.73 -15.59
CA GLU A 471 -19.48 -15.91 -16.82
C GLU A 471 -19.82 -14.84 -17.85
N ASP A 472 -21.10 -14.52 -18.05
CA ASP A 472 -21.54 -13.44 -18.94
C ASP A 472 -20.96 -12.08 -18.54
N ILE A 473 -20.96 -11.74 -17.25
CA ILE A 473 -20.40 -10.47 -16.75
C ILE A 473 -18.89 -10.43 -16.98
N ILE A 474 -18.19 -11.54 -16.71
CA ILE A 474 -16.75 -11.65 -16.92
C ILE A 474 -16.42 -11.45 -18.40
N MET A 475 -17.11 -12.14 -19.30
CA MET A 475 -16.90 -12.02 -20.74
C MET A 475 -17.21 -10.62 -21.25
N LYS A 476 -18.29 -9.99 -20.74
CA LYS A 476 -18.62 -8.59 -21.06
C LYS A 476 -17.57 -7.60 -20.55
N THR A 477 -17.01 -7.85 -19.37
CA THR A 477 -15.93 -7.03 -18.79
C THR A 477 -14.67 -7.08 -19.66
N ILE A 478 -14.27 -8.29 -20.07
CA ILE A 478 -13.12 -8.48 -20.98
C ILE A 478 -13.34 -7.76 -22.30
N SER A 479 -14.50 -7.99 -22.95
CA SER A 479 -14.83 -7.35 -24.22
C SER A 479 -14.83 -5.82 -24.11
N THR A 480 -15.40 -5.26 -23.03
CA THR A 480 -15.41 -3.81 -22.80
C THR A 480 -13.99 -3.25 -22.61
N ALA A 481 -13.15 -3.95 -21.85
CA ALA A 481 -11.76 -3.58 -21.65
C ALA A 481 -10.95 -3.63 -22.97
N GLU A 482 -11.20 -4.63 -23.81
CA GLU A 482 -10.59 -4.75 -25.15
C GLU A 482 -11.00 -3.57 -26.06
N THR A 483 -12.29 -3.21 -26.09
CA THR A 483 -12.77 -2.03 -26.83
C THR A 483 -12.13 -0.73 -26.33
N ILE A 484 -11.94 -0.57 -25.01
CA ILE A 484 -11.23 0.60 -24.46
C ILE A 484 -9.76 0.62 -24.94
N ALA A 485 -9.11 -0.54 -25.01
CA ALA A 485 -7.75 -0.64 -25.54
C ALA A 485 -7.68 -0.25 -27.02
N GLU A 486 -8.64 -0.69 -27.84
CA GLU A 486 -8.77 -0.31 -29.26
C GLU A 486 -8.97 1.21 -29.41
N ASN A 487 -9.76 1.83 -28.54
CA ASN A 487 -9.95 3.28 -28.54
C ASN A 487 -8.64 4.05 -28.28
N TYR A 488 -7.75 3.52 -27.43
CA TYR A 488 -6.41 4.11 -27.25
C TYR A 488 -5.55 3.99 -28.51
N VAL A 489 -5.60 2.85 -29.21
CA VAL A 489 -4.91 2.64 -30.48
C VAL A 489 -5.42 3.61 -31.54
N GLN A 490 -6.74 3.79 -31.65
CA GLN A 490 -7.32 4.74 -32.60
C GLN A 490 -6.90 6.18 -32.28
N LYS A 491 -6.91 6.57 -31.00
CA LYS A 491 -6.45 7.90 -30.56
C LYS A 491 -4.99 8.15 -30.94
N MET A 492 -4.13 7.15 -30.77
CA MET A 492 -2.73 7.20 -31.18
C MET A 492 -2.60 7.38 -32.70
N ASN A 493 -3.32 6.60 -33.50
CA ASN A 493 -3.29 6.68 -34.96
C ASN A 493 -3.76 8.05 -35.47
N ASN A 494 -4.82 8.60 -34.88
CA ASN A 494 -5.31 9.93 -35.21
C ASN A 494 -4.25 11.01 -34.95
N GLU A 495 -3.50 10.94 -33.84
CA GLU A 495 -2.42 11.88 -33.57
C GLU A 495 -1.20 11.70 -34.49
N LYS A 496 -0.87 10.45 -34.87
CA LYS A 496 0.16 10.19 -35.90
C LYS A 496 -0.23 10.80 -37.24
N GLN A 497 -1.48 10.61 -37.67
CA GLN A 497 -1.98 11.20 -38.92
C GLN A 497 -1.93 12.73 -38.88
N LYS A 498 -2.25 13.36 -37.74
CA LYS A 498 -2.08 14.82 -37.57
C LYS A 498 -0.62 15.26 -37.73
N LEU A 499 0.34 14.49 -37.21
CA LEU A 499 1.77 14.78 -37.37
C LEU A 499 2.18 14.69 -38.85
N SER A 500 1.77 13.62 -39.55
CA SER A 500 2.05 13.44 -40.99
C SER A 500 1.43 14.54 -41.84
N ASN A 501 0.17 14.91 -41.62
CA ASN A 501 -0.49 15.97 -42.39
C ASN A 501 0.15 17.36 -42.19
N ASN A 502 0.82 17.57 -41.06
CA ASN A 502 1.55 18.82 -40.80
C ASN A 502 2.90 18.90 -41.52
N GLN A 503 3.37 17.82 -42.14
CA GLN A 503 4.64 17.75 -42.87
C GLN A 503 4.60 18.58 -44.16
N GLU A 504 3.46 18.62 -44.84
CA GLU A 504 3.29 19.36 -46.11
C GLU A 504 3.41 20.88 -45.96
N LYS A 505 3.23 21.40 -44.74
CA LYS A 505 3.12 22.85 -44.49
C LYS A 505 4.47 23.55 -44.22
N PHE A 506 5.58 22.83 -44.01
CA PHE A 506 6.81 23.44 -43.51
C PHE A 506 8.08 22.93 -44.21
N LYS A 507 8.90 23.86 -44.74
CA LYS A 507 10.11 23.58 -45.55
C LYS A 507 11.45 23.57 -44.78
N LYS A 508 11.49 23.64 -43.44
CA LYS A 508 12.76 23.69 -42.66
C LYS A 508 12.84 22.65 -41.54
N PRO A 509 14.06 22.14 -41.22
CA PRO A 509 14.28 21.00 -40.33
C PRO A 509 14.16 21.33 -38.83
N PRO A 510 13.92 20.33 -37.96
CA PRO A 510 14.03 18.88 -38.15
C PRO A 510 13.04 18.31 -39.17
N THR A 511 13.43 17.27 -39.92
CA THR A 511 12.47 16.55 -40.75
C THR A 511 11.40 15.95 -39.84
N VAL A 512 10.13 16.18 -40.14
CA VAL A 512 8.99 15.63 -39.38
C VAL A 512 9.13 14.11 -39.22
N ASP A 513 9.72 13.44 -40.23
CA ASP A 513 10.09 12.03 -40.17
C ASP A 513 10.98 11.68 -38.97
N SER A 514 12.01 12.49 -38.67
CA SER A 514 12.89 12.26 -37.52
C SER A 514 12.13 12.34 -36.20
N VAL A 515 11.17 13.27 -36.11
CA VAL A 515 10.31 13.45 -34.93
C VAL A 515 9.38 12.25 -34.77
N ILE A 516 8.75 11.81 -35.87
CA ILE A 516 7.88 10.63 -35.90
C ILE A 516 8.68 9.38 -35.49
N THR A 517 9.84 9.14 -36.09
CA THR A 517 10.72 8.01 -35.75
C THR A 517 11.13 8.04 -34.26
N ALA A 518 11.41 9.22 -33.69
CA ALA A 518 11.73 9.34 -32.27
C ALA A 518 10.52 9.00 -31.37
N ILE A 519 9.31 9.40 -31.76
CA ILE A 519 8.06 9.04 -31.07
C ILE A 519 7.89 7.51 -31.11
N GLU A 520 8.01 6.90 -32.30
CA GLU A 520 7.80 5.46 -32.52
C GLU A 520 8.79 4.60 -31.77
N ASN A 521 10.07 4.98 -31.75
CA ASN A 521 11.08 4.28 -30.97
C ASN A 521 10.74 4.26 -29.47
N ARG A 522 10.17 5.34 -28.93
CA ARG A 522 9.70 5.38 -27.53
C ARG A 522 8.46 4.53 -27.31
N GLN A 523 7.53 4.50 -28.27
CA GLN A 523 6.38 3.61 -28.22
C GLN A 523 6.83 2.15 -28.14
N LEU A 524 7.73 1.73 -29.03
CA LEU A 524 8.28 0.38 -29.05
C LEU A 524 8.92 0.00 -27.72
N ASN A 525 9.76 0.88 -27.15
CA ASN A 525 10.36 0.66 -25.83
C ASN A 525 9.31 0.52 -24.72
N THR A 526 8.20 1.25 -24.79
CA THR A 526 7.10 1.16 -23.82
C THR A 526 6.38 -0.18 -23.93
N VAL A 527 6.13 -0.66 -25.15
CA VAL A 527 5.52 -1.97 -25.42
C VAL A 527 6.43 -3.11 -24.95
N GLU A 528 7.71 -3.10 -25.33
CA GLU A 528 8.69 -4.10 -24.90
C GLU A 528 8.78 -4.18 -23.36
N ARG A 529 8.78 -3.03 -22.69
CA ARG A 529 8.78 -2.96 -21.22
C ARG A 529 7.52 -3.59 -20.62
N ALA A 530 6.36 -3.30 -21.19
CA ALA A 530 5.08 -3.83 -20.69
C ALA A 530 5.02 -5.35 -20.86
N GLN A 531 5.40 -5.86 -22.04
CA GLN A 531 5.50 -7.30 -22.32
C GLN A 531 6.45 -8.00 -21.35
N TYR A 532 7.65 -7.43 -21.14
CA TYR A 532 8.58 -7.95 -20.15
C TYR A 532 7.97 -8.02 -18.75
N ASN A 533 7.26 -6.99 -18.30
CA ASN A 533 6.60 -7.00 -16.99
C ASN A 533 5.51 -8.08 -16.90
N ILE A 534 4.70 -8.26 -17.96
CA ILE A 534 3.69 -9.34 -18.05
C ILE A 534 4.38 -10.69 -17.86
N GLU A 535 5.41 -10.98 -18.67
CA GLU A 535 6.11 -12.27 -18.64
C GLU A 535 6.73 -12.57 -17.27
N GLN A 536 7.36 -11.59 -16.63
CA GLN A 536 8.00 -11.79 -15.34
C GLN A 536 6.97 -12.07 -14.24
N ILE A 537 5.82 -11.41 -14.28
CA ILE A 537 4.76 -11.61 -13.30
C ILE A 537 4.09 -12.95 -13.51
N LEU A 538 3.80 -13.34 -14.75
CA LEU A 538 3.30 -14.67 -15.06
C LEU A 538 4.30 -15.76 -14.62
N LYS A 539 5.60 -15.57 -14.84
CA LYS A 539 6.63 -16.50 -14.32
C LYS A 539 6.56 -16.63 -12.81
N THR A 540 6.47 -15.53 -12.06
CA THR A 540 6.37 -15.57 -10.60
C THR A 540 5.09 -16.27 -10.13
N ILE A 541 3.93 -15.96 -10.74
CA ILE A 541 2.63 -16.51 -10.30
C ILE A 541 2.54 -18.02 -10.60
N PHE A 542 3.09 -18.48 -11.73
CA PHE A 542 2.88 -19.85 -12.21
C PHE A 542 4.04 -20.82 -11.96
N GLN A 543 5.26 -20.35 -11.68
CA GLN A 543 6.37 -21.25 -11.31
C GLN A 543 6.12 -21.95 -9.96
N ASP A 544 5.45 -21.29 -9.01
CA ASP A 544 5.14 -21.86 -7.69
C ASP A 544 4.18 -23.07 -7.78
N ASN A 545 3.35 -23.13 -8.82
CA ASN A 545 2.40 -24.24 -9.06
C ASN A 545 3.05 -25.49 -9.67
N ILE A 546 4.25 -25.36 -10.25
CA ILE A 546 4.99 -26.48 -10.84
C ILE A 546 5.84 -27.17 -9.79
N ILE A 547 6.50 -26.40 -8.93
CA ILE A 547 7.41 -26.94 -7.89
C ILE A 547 6.66 -27.68 -6.79
N THR A 548 5.39 -27.34 -6.54
CA THR A 548 4.57 -28.00 -5.50
C THR A 548 3.93 -29.33 -5.94
N LYS A 549 4.04 -29.71 -7.22
CA LYS A 549 3.48 -30.96 -7.76
C LYS A 549 4.52 -32.05 -8.03
N THR A 550 5.80 -31.77 -7.82
CA THR A 550 6.93 -32.71 -7.90
C THR A 550 7.50 -32.91 -6.51
#